data_AF-A0A1F9N3Z2-F1
#
_entry.id   AF-A0A1F9N3Z2-F1
#
_cell.length_a   1.000
_cell.length_b   1.000
_cell.length_c   1.000
_cell.angle_alpha   90.00
_cell.angle_beta   90.00
_cell.angle_gamma   90.00
#
_symmetry.space_group_name_H-M   'P 1'
#
loop_
_entity.id
_entity.type
_entity.pdbx_description
1 polymer ?
#
loop_
_entity_poly.entity_id
_entity_poly.type
_entity_poly.pdbx_seq_one_letter_code
_entity_poly.pdbx_strand_id
1 'polypeptide(L)'
;MLILPQIPLTIGNACVGTADTCTSLFTGNPQLRKAKAGKFAFSMGLMNLPAGLLGAVPMCHGTGGLAAHFRFGARTGGAPVMIGIFFVVIALVLGELGFSLLAIIPQSVLGVLLVFAGLELCPLLRSLKTNEEYFIALLIAGIALAVPNMGWAFGVGIATDIFIRKMKIKI
;
A
#
# COMPACT_ATOMS: atom_id res chain seq x y z
N MET A 1 10.92 -6.60 12.83
CA MET A 1 9.62 -5.91 12.97
C MET A 1 9.50 -4.85 11.89
N LEU A 2 8.74 -5.14 10.83
CA LEU A 2 8.48 -4.21 9.72
C LEU A 2 7.40 -3.15 10.05
N ILE A 3 6.80 -3.21 11.25
CA ILE A 3 5.56 -2.49 11.57
C ILE A 3 5.76 -0.98 11.68
N LEU A 4 6.79 -0.50 12.39
CA LEU A 4 7.01 0.95 12.57
C LEU A 4 7.21 1.70 11.23
N PRO A 5 8.10 1.23 10.33
CA PRO A 5 8.30 1.84 9.01
C PRO A 5 7.09 1.75 8.10
N GLN A 6 6.24 0.72 8.29
CA GLN A 6 5.07 0.48 7.47
C GLN A 6 3.92 1.45 7.79
N ILE A 7 3.95 2.13 8.93
CA ILE A 7 2.91 3.10 9.33
C ILE A 7 2.83 4.27 8.32
N PRO A 8 3.92 5.03 8.04
CA PRO A 8 3.89 6.08 7.01
C PRO A 8 3.41 5.60 5.65
N LEU A 9 3.90 4.43 5.20
CA LEU A 9 3.54 3.88 3.89
C LEU A 9 2.06 3.51 3.82
N THR A 10 1.53 2.90 4.88
CA THR A 10 0.11 2.51 4.96
C THR A 10 -0.78 3.75 5.04
N ILE A 11 -0.41 4.76 5.83
CA ILE A 11 -1.18 6.01 5.91
C ILE A 11 -1.20 6.71 4.55
N GLY A 12 -0.04 6.84 3.90
CA GLY A 12 0.07 7.49 2.59
C GLY A 12 -0.72 6.75 1.51
N ASN A 13 -0.43 5.47 1.32
CA ASN A 13 -1.03 4.67 0.26
C ASN A 13 -2.47 4.24 0.60
N ALA A 14 -2.65 3.51 1.71
CA ALA A 14 -3.89 2.83 2.02
C ALA A 14 -4.98 3.72 2.63
N CYS A 15 -4.61 4.85 3.26
CA CYS A 15 -5.59 5.78 3.84
C CYS A 15 -5.82 7.03 2.97
N VAL A 16 -4.79 7.86 2.82
CA VAL A 16 -4.89 9.17 2.16
C VAL A 16 -5.03 8.98 0.65
N GLY A 17 -4.12 8.23 0.04
CA GLY A 17 -4.15 7.94 -1.39
C GLY A 17 -5.45 7.25 -1.79
N THR A 18 -5.93 6.26 -1.02
CA THR A 18 -7.19 5.58 -1.33
C THR A 18 -8.38 6.54 -1.28
N ALA A 19 -8.43 7.44 -0.29
CA ALA A 19 -9.48 8.45 -0.19
C ALA A 19 -9.44 9.46 -1.35
N ASP A 20 -8.24 9.88 -1.76
CA ASP A 20 -8.05 10.78 -2.90
C ASP A 20 -8.43 10.10 -4.22
N THR A 21 -8.04 8.84 -4.40
CA THR A 21 -8.41 8.01 -5.56
C THR A 21 -9.93 7.82 -5.63
N CYS A 22 -10.60 7.58 -4.49
CA CYS A 22 -12.06 7.53 -4.44
C CYS A 22 -12.70 8.85 -4.92
N THR A 23 -12.14 9.98 -4.50
CA THR A 23 -12.66 11.32 -4.86
C THR A 23 -12.49 11.60 -6.34
N SER A 24 -11.35 11.21 -6.90
CA SER A 24 -11.00 11.39 -8.31
C SER A 24 -11.81 10.47 -9.24
N LEU A 25 -12.09 9.22 -8.83
CA LEU A 25 -12.75 8.24 -9.70
C LEU A 25 -14.27 8.21 -9.56
N PHE A 26 -14.83 8.53 -8.38
CA PHE A 26 -16.26 8.42 -8.09
C PHE A 26 -16.92 9.79 -7.86
N THR A 27 -16.54 10.79 -8.65
CA THR A 27 -17.07 12.15 -8.55
C THR A 27 -18.60 12.18 -8.65
N GLY A 28 -19.26 12.89 -7.74
CA GLY A 28 -20.73 12.99 -7.70
C GLY A 28 -21.44 11.83 -6.98
N ASN A 29 -20.73 10.81 -6.50
CA ASN A 29 -21.35 9.74 -5.72
C ASN A 29 -21.67 10.21 -4.28
N PRO A 30 -22.93 10.13 -3.81
CA PRO A 30 -23.32 10.52 -2.43
C PRO A 30 -22.55 9.80 -1.33
N GLN A 31 -22.06 8.58 -1.62
CA GLN A 31 -21.32 7.74 -0.67
C GLN A 31 -19.88 8.19 -0.45
N LEU A 32 -19.36 9.09 -1.29
CA LEU A 32 -17.98 9.59 -1.21
C LEU A 32 -17.67 10.24 0.14
N ARG A 33 -18.68 10.82 0.82
CA ARG A 33 -18.56 11.36 2.18
C ARG A 33 -18.02 10.34 3.21
N LYS A 34 -18.16 9.04 2.94
CA LYS A 34 -17.67 7.93 3.78
C LYS A 34 -16.21 7.58 3.49
N ALA A 35 -15.68 7.90 2.32
CA ALA A 35 -14.33 7.54 1.86
C ALA A 35 -13.26 8.51 2.40
N LYS A 36 -13.15 8.62 3.73
CA LYS A 36 -12.15 9.46 4.41
C LYS A 36 -10.97 8.62 4.88
N ALA A 37 -9.76 9.20 4.86
CA ALA A 37 -8.53 8.54 5.32
C ALA A 37 -8.67 7.92 6.72
N GLY A 38 -9.27 8.63 7.68
CA GLY A 38 -9.51 8.11 9.02
C GLY A 38 -10.50 6.94 9.08
N LYS A 39 -11.48 6.89 8.15
CA LYS A 39 -12.41 5.75 8.04
C LYS A 39 -11.72 4.52 7.44
N PHE A 40 -10.83 4.71 6.47
CA PHE A 40 -9.98 3.62 5.96
C PHE A 40 -9.06 3.07 7.06
N ALA A 41 -8.36 3.93 7.80
CA ALA A 41 -7.54 3.55 8.96
C ALA A 41 -8.35 2.74 9.99
N PHE A 42 -9.53 3.24 10.37
CA PHE A 42 -10.42 2.57 11.32
C PHE A 42 -10.89 1.20 10.81
N SER A 43 -11.30 1.11 9.54
CA SER A 43 -11.75 -0.16 8.96
C SER A 43 -10.62 -1.20 8.89
N MET A 44 -9.39 -0.79 8.57
CA MET A 44 -8.24 -1.69 8.58
C MET A 44 -7.96 -2.21 9.99
N GLY A 45 -7.99 -1.34 11.00
CA GLY A 45 -7.84 -1.76 12.40
C GLY A 45 -8.91 -2.77 12.81
N LEU A 46 -10.17 -2.49 12.48
CA LEU A 46 -11.30 -3.34 12.81
C LEU A 46 -11.21 -4.73 12.15
N MET A 47 -10.72 -4.81 10.92
CA MET A 47 -10.58 -6.09 10.20
C MET A 47 -9.30 -6.85 10.60
N ASN A 48 -8.17 -6.15 10.75
CA ASN A 48 -6.89 -6.81 11.05
C ASN A 48 -6.78 -7.28 12.49
N LEU A 49 -7.44 -6.64 13.45
CA LEU A 49 -7.36 -7.03 14.86
C LEU A 49 -7.87 -8.46 15.12
N PRO A 50 -9.09 -8.86 14.70
CA PRO A 50 -9.53 -10.25 14.81
C PRO A 50 -8.79 -11.18 13.85
N ALA A 51 -8.47 -10.73 12.63
CA ALA A 51 -7.78 -11.57 11.65
C ALA A 51 -6.36 -11.96 12.13
N GLY A 52 -5.64 -11.03 12.77
CA GLY A 52 -4.33 -11.29 13.34
C GLY A 52 -4.36 -12.31 14.48
N LEU A 53 -5.44 -12.35 15.29
CA LEU A 53 -5.63 -13.39 16.30
C LEU A 53 -5.79 -14.79 15.69
N LEU A 54 -6.28 -14.86 14.46
CA LEU A 54 -6.40 -16.10 13.67
C LEU A 54 -5.13 -16.41 12.86
N GLY A 55 -4.04 -15.67 13.05
CA GLY A 55 -2.77 -15.87 12.33
C GLY A 55 -2.73 -15.28 10.92
N ALA A 56 -3.68 -14.41 10.56
CA ALA A 56 -3.66 -13.73 9.27
C ALA A 56 -2.51 -12.72 9.18
N VAL A 57 -1.95 -12.57 7.98
CA VAL A 57 -0.97 -11.51 7.70
C VAL A 57 -1.66 -10.13 7.71
N PRO A 58 -0.95 -9.05 8.10
CA PRO A 58 -1.51 -7.70 8.05
C PRO A 58 -1.91 -7.30 6.62
N MET A 59 -3.12 -6.77 6.49
CA MET A 59 -3.72 -6.32 5.23
C MET A 59 -4.05 -4.84 5.29
N CYS A 60 -4.09 -4.21 4.11
CA CYS A 60 -4.46 -2.81 3.99
C CYS A 60 -5.41 -2.61 2.80
N HIS A 61 -6.06 -1.45 2.75
CA HIS A 61 -6.65 -0.97 1.50
C HIS A 61 -5.54 -0.60 0.51
N GLY A 62 -5.87 -0.52 -0.78
CA GLY A 62 -4.88 -0.17 -1.80
C GLY A 62 -5.46 0.74 -2.86
N THR A 63 -4.77 1.86 -3.13
CA THR A 63 -5.05 2.76 -4.26
C THR A 63 -5.02 2.02 -5.58
N GLY A 64 -3.93 1.29 -5.84
CA GLY A 64 -3.71 0.55 -7.09
C GLY A 64 -4.79 -0.50 -7.32
N GLY A 65 -5.16 -1.26 -6.29
CA GLY A 65 -6.24 -2.24 -6.38
C GLY A 65 -7.60 -1.60 -6.70
N LEU A 66 -7.93 -0.50 -6.02
CA LEU A 66 -9.13 0.27 -6.29
C LEU A 66 -9.14 0.81 -7.73
N ALA A 67 -8.04 1.43 -8.16
CA ALA A 67 -7.89 1.97 -9.51
C ALA A 67 -7.98 0.87 -10.57
N ALA A 68 -7.36 -0.30 -10.33
CA ALA A 68 -7.45 -1.45 -11.23
C ALA A 68 -8.89 -1.93 -11.37
N HIS A 69 -9.60 -2.16 -10.26
CA HIS A 69 -11.02 -2.54 -10.31
C HIS A 69 -11.86 -1.52 -11.09
N PHE A 70 -11.62 -0.23 -10.87
CA PHE A 70 -12.31 0.82 -11.62
C PHE A 70 -11.99 0.79 -13.12
N ARG A 71 -10.73 0.58 -13.51
CA ARG A 71 -10.31 0.45 -14.91
C ARG A 71 -10.94 -0.77 -15.59
N PHE A 72 -11.14 -1.86 -14.85
CA PHE A 72 -11.88 -3.04 -15.31
C PHE A 72 -13.41 -2.91 -15.22
N GLY A 73 -13.93 -1.69 -15.01
CA GLY A 73 -15.36 -1.40 -15.09
C GLY A 73 -16.13 -1.47 -13.77
N ALA A 74 -15.48 -1.79 -12.64
CA ALA A 74 -16.16 -1.75 -11.34
C ALA A 74 -16.57 -0.31 -10.99
N ARG A 75 -17.82 -0.12 -10.57
CA ARG A 75 -18.36 1.18 -10.11
C ARG A 75 -18.88 1.13 -8.67
N THR A 76 -18.79 -0.02 -8.03
CA THR A 76 -19.24 -0.27 -6.66
C THR A 76 -18.24 -1.16 -5.94
N GLY A 77 -18.42 -1.34 -4.62
CA GLY A 77 -17.65 -2.30 -3.83
C GLY A 77 -17.93 -3.77 -4.14
N GLY A 78 -18.75 -4.10 -5.15
CA GLY A 78 -19.08 -5.48 -5.49
C GLY A 78 -17.86 -6.29 -5.95
N ALA A 79 -16.94 -5.69 -6.71
CA ALA A 79 -15.74 -6.38 -7.20
C ALA A 79 -14.85 -6.96 -6.08
N PRO A 80 -14.42 -6.18 -5.06
CA PRO A 80 -13.65 -6.72 -3.95
C PRO A 80 -14.45 -7.73 -3.09
N VAL A 81 -15.77 -7.60 -3.01
CA VAL A 81 -16.60 -8.59 -2.30
C VAL A 81 -16.66 -9.92 -3.06
N MET A 82 -16.86 -9.89 -4.37
CA MET A 82 -16.92 -11.10 -5.21
C MET A 82 -15.60 -11.88 -5.17
N ILE A 83 -14.45 -11.19 -5.28
CA ILE A 83 -13.14 -11.86 -5.20
C ILE A 83 -12.88 -12.43 -3.79
N GLY A 84 -13.31 -11.73 -2.73
CA GLY A 84 -13.22 -12.25 -1.37
C GLY A 84 -14.05 -13.51 -1.16
N ILE A 85 -15.31 -13.51 -1.63
CA ILE A 85 -16.20 -14.68 -1.58
C ILE A 85 -15.59 -15.84 -2.38
N PHE A 86 -15.06 -15.56 -3.57
CA PHE A 86 -14.41 -16.58 -4.40
C PHE A 86 -13.23 -17.24 -3.67
N PHE A 87 -12.36 -16.47 -3.03
CA PHE A 87 -11.25 -17.04 -2.26
C PHE A 87 -11.70 -17.81 -1.02
N VAL A 88 -12.76 -17.37 -0.33
CA VAL A 88 -13.36 -18.12 0.78
C VAL A 88 -13.91 -19.46 0.30
N VAL A 89 -14.63 -19.49 -0.83
CA VAL A 89 -15.16 -20.73 -1.42
C VAL A 89 -14.02 -21.68 -1.79
N ILE A 90 -12.96 -21.18 -2.43
CA ILE A 90 -11.79 -22.00 -2.76
C ILE A 90 -11.17 -22.57 -1.48
N ALA A 91 -10.94 -21.74 -0.46
CA ALA A 91 -10.32 -22.17 0.79
C ALA A 91 -11.15 -23.25 1.51
N LEU A 92 -12.48 -23.12 1.53
CA LEU A 92 -13.37 -24.06 2.23
C LEU A 92 -13.66 -25.34 1.45
N VAL A 93 -13.77 -25.27 0.11
CA VAL A 93 -14.13 -26.43 -0.72
C VAL A 93 -12.90 -27.22 -1.17
N LEU A 94 -11.83 -26.54 -1.60
CA LEU A 94 -10.63 -27.19 -2.16
C LEU A 94 -9.52 -27.37 -1.12
N GLY A 95 -9.49 -26.58 -0.03
CA GLY A 95 -8.43 -26.64 0.97
C GLY A 95 -7.03 -26.46 0.36
N GLU A 96 -6.13 -27.41 0.61
CA GLU A 96 -4.75 -27.40 0.10
C GLU A 96 -4.66 -27.45 -1.43
N LEU A 97 -5.62 -28.05 -2.12
CA LEU A 97 -5.68 -28.04 -3.58
C LEU A 97 -5.92 -26.62 -4.12
N GLY A 98 -6.64 -25.79 -3.38
CA GLY A 98 -6.85 -24.39 -3.72
C GLY A 98 -5.54 -23.61 -3.72
N PHE A 99 -4.71 -23.81 -2.69
CA PHE A 99 -3.36 -23.22 -2.63
C PHE A 99 -2.47 -23.70 -3.77
N SER A 100 -2.50 -25.00 -4.08
CA SER A 100 -1.75 -25.54 -5.23
C SER A 100 -2.17 -24.89 -6.54
N LEU A 101 -3.48 -24.64 -6.74
CA LEU A 101 -4.00 -23.97 -7.94
C LEU A 101 -3.46 -22.54 -8.07
N LEU A 102 -3.43 -21.79 -6.96
CA LEU A 102 -2.87 -20.44 -6.91
C LEU A 102 -1.34 -20.45 -7.09
N ALA A 103 -0.65 -21.49 -6.62
CA ALA A 103 0.80 -21.66 -6.76
C ALA A 103 1.25 -21.96 -8.19
N ILE A 104 0.34 -22.31 -9.11
CA ILE A 104 0.63 -22.45 -10.55
C ILE A 104 1.02 -21.10 -11.18
N ILE A 105 0.63 -19.97 -10.57
CA ILE A 105 0.98 -18.64 -11.07
C ILE A 105 2.53 -18.51 -11.08
N PRO A 106 3.16 -18.32 -12.26
CA PRO A 106 4.61 -18.26 -12.34
C PRO A 106 5.16 -17.08 -11.55
N GLN A 107 6.22 -17.33 -10.77
CA GLN A 107 6.89 -16.28 -9.99
C GLN A 107 7.44 -15.14 -10.87
N SER A 108 7.76 -15.44 -12.13
CA SER A 108 8.16 -14.44 -13.12
C SER A 108 7.06 -13.41 -13.39
N VAL A 109 5.79 -13.83 -13.45
CA VAL A 109 4.65 -12.92 -13.66
C VAL A 109 4.49 -12.00 -12.45
N LEU A 110 4.56 -12.55 -11.23
CA LEU A 110 4.52 -11.78 -9.98
C LEU A 110 5.66 -10.76 -9.92
N GLY A 111 6.87 -11.16 -10.31
CA GLY A 111 8.03 -10.27 -10.36
C GLY A 111 7.86 -9.11 -11.34
N VAL A 112 7.37 -9.38 -12.55
CA VAL A 112 7.10 -8.33 -13.56
C VAL A 112 6.01 -7.37 -13.08
N LEU A 113 4.94 -7.89 -12.49
CA LEU A 113 3.89 -7.06 -11.89
C LEU A 113 4.43 -6.17 -10.77
N LEU A 114 5.36 -6.69 -9.95
CA LEU A 114 5.99 -5.93 -8.89
C LEU A 114 6.89 -4.81 -9.43
N VAL A 115 7.64 -5.06 -10.50
CA VAL A 115 8.43 -4.03 -11.20
C VAL A 115 7.51 -2.95 -11.75
N PHE A 116 6.42 -3.33 -12.41
CA PHE A 116 5.46 -2.37 -12.96
C PHE A 116 4.82 -1.51 -11.87
N ALA A 117 4.41 -2.12 -10.75
CA ALA A 117 3.88 -1.39 -9.60
C ALA A 117 4.92 -0.43 -9.01
N GLY A 118 6.20 -0.83 -8.96
CA GLY A 118 7.29 0.06 -8.55
C GLY A 118 7.48 1.25 -9.49
N LEU A 119 7.43 1.01 -10.81
CA LEU A 119 7.53 2.06 -11.82
C LEU A 119 6.34 3.03 -11.78
N GLU A 120 5.13 2.53 -11.50
CA GLU A 120 3.93 3.35 -11.33
C GLU A 120 4.02 4.29 -10.12
N LEU A 121 4.85 3.95 -9.12
CA LEU A 121 5.11 4.79 -7.95
C LEU A 121 6.22 5.83 -8.19
N CYS A 122 7.10 5.66 -9.19
CA CYS A 122 8.18 6.62 -9.49
C CYS A 122 7.71 8.07 -9.73
N PRO A 123 6.57 8.34 -10.39
CA PRO A 123 6.05 9.70 -10.55
C PRO A 123 5.81 10.46 -9.23
N LEU A 124 5.67 9.77 -8.09
CA LEU A 124 5.53 10.41 -6.77
C LEU A 124 6.76 11.26 -6.41
N LEU A 125 7.93 11.01 -7.01
CA LEU A 125 9.13 11.83 -6.85
C LEU A 125 8.92 13.28 -7.30
N ARG A 126 7.96 13.53 -8.22
CA ARG A 126 7.63 14.90 -8.67
C ARG A 126 7.02 15.77 -7.57
N SER A 127 6.54 15.17 -6.48
CA SER A 127 6.00 15.90 -5.34
C SER A 127 7.08 16.50 -4.45
N LEU A 128 8.34 16.07 -4.59
CA LEU A 128 9.49 16.60 -3.85
C LEU A 128 9.90 17.95 -4.45
N LYS A 129 10.07 18.96 -3.60
CA LYS A 129 10.29 20.35 -4.00
C LYS A 129 11.71 20.84 -3.80
N THR A 130 12.44 20.26 -2.85
CA THR A 130 13.78 20.74 -2.47
C THR A 130 14.85 19.67 -2.65
N ASN A 131 16.10 20.09 -2.86
CA ASN A 131 17.23 19.16 -3.02
C ASN A 131 17.41 18.24 -1.81
N GLU A 132 17.12 18.75 -0.61
CA GLU A 132 17.16 17.98 0.63
C GLU A 132 16.13 16.83 0.62
N GLU A 133 14.93 17.09 0.11
CA GLU A 133 13.88 16.08 -0.02
C GLU A 133 14.28 14.98 -1.02
N TYR A 134 14.89 15.36 -2.15
CA TYR A 134 15.46 14.39 -3.11
C TYR A 134 16.60 13.58 -2.49
N PHE A 135 17.49 14.22 -1.72
CA PHE A 135 18.58 13.56 -1.03
C PHE A 135 18.06 12.51 -0.03
N ILE A 136 17.06 12.87 0.78
CA ILE A 136 16.43 11.94 1.73
C ILE A 136 15.76 10.77 1.00
N ALA A 137 15.03 11.03 -0.08
CA ALA A 137 14.39 9.98 -0.86
C ALA A 137 15.42 9.01 -1.47
N LEU A 138 16.52 9.53 -2.02
CA LEU A 138 17.62 8.73 -2.59
C LEU A 138 18.34 7.92 -1.49
N LEU A 139 18.57 8.52 -0.33
CA LEU A 139 19.18 7.87 0.84
C LEU A 139 18.32 6.68 1.31
N ILE A 140 17.01 6.88 1.48
CA ILE A 140 16.08 5.83 1.88
C ILE A 140 16.07 4.71 0.83
N ALA A 141 16.04 5.05 -0.47
CA ALA A 141 16.07 4.07 -1.54
C ALA A 141 17.38 3.26 -1.55
N GLY A 142 18.54 3.91 -1.39
CA GLY A 142 19.83 3.25 -1.33
C GLY A 142 19.95 2.29 -0.14
N ILE A 143 19.50 2.70 1.04
CA ILE A 143 19.49 1.83 2.23
C ILE A 143 18.51 0.66 2.04
N ALA A 144 17.34 0.89 1.45
CA ALA A 144 16.35 -0.17 1.21
C ALA A 144 16.84 -1.23 0.21
N LEU A 145 17.73 -0.87 -0.73
CA LEU A 145 18.36 -1.81 -1.65
C LEU A 145 19.52 -2.59 -1.00
N ALA A 146 20.24 -1.97 -0.06
CA ALA A 146 21.41 -2.58 0.58
C ALA A 146 21.05 -3.41 1.84
N VAL A 147 19.96 -3.07 2.53
CA VAL A 147 19.61 -3.63 3.84
C VAL A 147 18.24 -4.32 3.78
N PRO A 148 18.12 -5.58 4.21
CA PRO A 148 16.85 -6.35 4.14
C PRO A 148 15.78 -5.88 5.15
N ASN A 149 16.01 -4.77 5.86
CA ASN A 149 15.11 -4.25 6.88
C ASN A 149 14.81 -2.77 6.61
N MET A 150 13.60 -2.50 6.13
CA MET A 150 13.09 -1.15 5.90
C MET A 150 13.07 -0.26 7.16
N GLY A 151 13.18 -0.86 8.34
CA GLY A 151 13.44 -0.20 9.62
C GLY A 151 14.58 0.79 9.57
N TRP A 152 15.72 0.36 9.04
CA TRP A 152 16.91 1.18 8.96
C TRP A 152 16.75 2.32 7.95
N ALA A 153 16.16 2.02 6.78
CA ALA A 153 15.93 3.03 5.74
C ALA A 153 15.09 4.19 6.27
N PHE A 154 13.94 3.90 6.89
CA PHE A 154 13.08 4.93 7.48
C PHE A 154 13.70 5.61 8.70
N GLY A 155 14.32 4.84 9.61
CA GLY A 155 14.91 5.39 10.83
C GLY A 155 16.03 6.39 10.52
N VAL A 156 16.94 6.03 9.61
CA VAL A 156 18.01 6.91 9.14
C VAL A 156 17.43 8.09 8.36
N GLY A 157 16.49 7.86 7.45
CA GLY A 157 15.85 8.93 6.68
C GLY A 157 15.20 10.01 7.56
N ILE A 158 14.46 9.60 8.60
CA ILE A 158 13.84 10.53 9.56
C ILE A 158 14.91 11.28 10.37
N ALA A 159 15.93 10.58 10.87
CA ALA A 159 17.00 11.21 11.63
C ALA A 159 17.75 12.26 10.80
N THR A 160 18.05 11.94 9.53
CA THR A 160 18.70 12.85 8.59
C THR A 160 17.81 14.04 8.23
N ASP A 161 16.52 13.85 7.96
CA ASP A 161 15.57 14.95 7.70
C ASP A 161 15.52 15.93 8.89
N ILE A 162 15.39 15.41 10.11
CA ILE A 162 15.37 16.23 11.33
C ILE A 162 16.68 16.99 11.49
N PHE A 163 17.82 16.34 11.23
CA PHE A 163 19.13 16.97 11.34
C PHE A 163 19.31 18.12 10.34
N ILE A 164 18.99 17.88 9.06
CA ILE A 164 19.08 18.90 7.99
C ILE A 164 18.20 20.10 8.33
N ARG A 165 16.95 19.85 8.75
CA ARG A 165 16.00 20.92 9.11
C ARG A 165 16.45 21.71 10.35
N LYS A 166 16.96 21.04 11.39
CA LYS A 166 17.45 21.71 12.61
C LYS A 166 18.69 22.55 12.35
N MET A 167 19.63 22.03 11.58
CA MET A 167 20.89 22.71 11.26
C MET A 167 20.75 23.71 10.11
N LYS A 168 19.56 23.83 9.50
CA LYS A 168 19.28 24.68 8.32
C LYS A 168 20.29 24.48 7.20
N ILE A 169 20.75 23.23 7.02
CA ILE A 169 21.70 22.87 5.98
C ILE A 169 20.98 22.96 4.64
N LYS A 170 21.59 23.64 3.66
CA LYS A 170 21.14 23.66 2.27
C LYS A 170 22.04 22.75 1.45
N ILE A 171 21.43 21.89 0.64
CA ILE A 171 22.11 20.94 -0.25
C ILE A 171 21.99 21.43 -1.70
#